data_AF-A0A349DG88-F1
#
_entry.id   AF-A0A349DG88-F1
#
_cell.length_a   1.000
_cell.length_b   1.000
_cell.length_c   1.000
_cell.angle_alpha   90.00
_cell.angle_beta   90.00
_cell.angle_gamma   90.00
#
_symmetry.space_group_name_H-M   'P 1'
#
loop_
_entity.id
_entity.type
_entity.pdbx_description
1 polymer ?
#
loop_
_entity_poly.entity_id
_entity_poly.type
_entity_poly.pdbx_seq_one_letter_code
_entity_poly.pdbx_strand_id
1 'polypeptide(L)'
;MQDTQKLNGQESYAQKVEIPTPNSMQLVLLQKSIHARLERLVFEAEEPLNTYPKPYEPLTKATAQQLEARLQMLYDEVRYLMNEVQLCAFLRTL
;
A
#
# COMPACT_ATOMS: atom_id res chain seq x y z
N MET A 1 -4.59 -37.23 45.26
CA MET A 1 -6.01 -36.99 44.90
C MET A 1 -6.13 -35.48 44.74
N GLN A 2 -6.05 -35.00 43.49
CA GLN A 2 -7.21 -34.56 42.71
C GLN A 2 -8.03 -33.52 43.45
N ASP A 3 -7.88 -32.25 43.06
CA ASP A 3 -9.05 -31.41 42.82
C ASP A 3 -8.80 -30.49 41.63
N THR A 4 -9.76 -30.59 40.72
CA THR A 4 -9.77 -30.17 39.34
C THR A 4 -10.40 -28.78 39.18
N GLN A 5 -9.84 -28.04 38.23
CA GLN A 5 -10.58 -27.21 37.26
C GLN A 5 -11.64 -26.25 37.81
N LYS A 6 -11.31 -24.95 37.79
CA LYS A 6 -12.19 -23.94 37.16
C LYS A 6 -11.35 -22.98 36.33
N LEU A 7 -10.89 -23.47 35.18
CA LEU A 7 -10.63 -22.61 34.02
C LEU A 7 -12.01 -22.12 33.57
N ASN A 8 -12.46 -21.02 34.16
CA ASN A 8 -13.68 -20.36 33.74
C ASN A 8 -13.41 -19.83 32.32
N GLY A 9 -13.93 -20.55 31.34
CA GLY A 9 -13.91 -20.15 29.94
C GLY A 9 -14.67 -18.84 29.79
N GLN A 10 -13.97 -17.73 29.96
CA GLN A 10 -14.33 -16.52 29.23
C GLN A 10 -13.95 -16.80 27.79
N GLU A 11 -14.86 -17.44 27.07
CA GLU A 11 -14.98 -17.21 25.64
C GLU A 11 -15.15 -15.70 25.49
N SER A 12 -14.03 -15.00 25.25
CA SER A 12 -14.08 -13.67 24.67
C SER A 12 -14.82 -13.86 23.36
N TYR A 13 -16.13 -13.63 23.38
CA TYR A 13 -16.92 -13.42 22.19
C TYR A 13 -16.20 -12.29 21.47
N ALA A 14 -15.38 -12.65 20.49
CA ALA A 14 -14.77 -11.69 19.60
C ALA A 14 -15.94 -10.90 19.03
N GLN A 15 -16.05 -9.64 19.45
CA GLN A 15 -17.09 -8.74 19.01
C GLN A 15 -17.08 -8.84 17.48
N LYS A 16 -18.17 -9.35 16.91
CA LYS A 16 -18.28 -9.55 15.47
C LYS A 16 -18.25 -8.15 14.87
N VAL A 17 -17.06 -7.71 14.47
CA VAL A 17 -16.89 -6.41 13.85
C VAL A 17 -17.61 -6.50 12.52
N GLU A 18 -18.81 -5.94 12.46
CA GLU A 18 -19.51 -5.75 11.21
C GLU A 18 -18.74 -4.69 10.41
N ILE A 19 -17.90 -5.17 9.51
CA ILE A 19 -17.23 -4.30 8.53
C ILE A 19 -18.31 -3.97 7.49
N PRO A 20 -18.71 -2.70 7.35
CA PRO A 20 -19.72 -2.34 6.36
C PRO A 20 -19.17 -2.67 4.96
N THR A 21 -19.89 -3.51 4.22
CA THR A 21 -19.55 -3.82 2.83
C THR A 21 -19.72 -2.54 2.00
N PRO A 22 -18.66 -2.03 1.36
CA PRO A 22 -18.77 -0.84 0.54
C PRO A 22 -19.70 -1.09 -0.64
N ASN A 23 -20.51 -0.09 -0.97
CA ASN A 23 -21.42 -0.20 -2.11
C ASN A 23 -20.64 -0.12 -3.44
N SER A 24 -21.29 -0.51 -4.54
CA SER A 24 -20.68 -0.55 -5.88
C SER A 24 -20.08 0.79 -6.31
N MET A 25 -20.70 1.92 -5.94
CA MET A 25 -20.20 3.25 -6.26
C MET A 25 -18.89 3.56 -5.53
N GLN A 26 -18.78 3.18 -4.25
CA GLN A 26 -17.55 3.34 -3.45
C GLN A 26 -16.39 2.53 -4.04
N LEU A 27 -16.67 1.30 -4.49
CA LEU A 27 -15.67 0.45 -5.16
C LEU A 27 -15.19 1.06 -6.49
N VAL A 28 -16.10 1.60 -7.30
CA VAL A 28 -15.75 2.26 -8.56
C VAL A 28 -14.91 3.52 -8.32
N LEU A 29 -15.23 4.31 -7.29
CA LEU A 29 -14.45 5.50 -6.93
C LEU A 29 -13.03 5.12 -6.47
N LEU A 30 -12.90 4.07 -5.66
CA LEU A 30 -11.59 3.57 -5.23
C LEU A 30 -10.76 3.09 -6.43
N GLN A 31 -11.35 2.31 -7.35
CA GLN A 31 -10.67 1.86 -8.57
C GLN A 31 -10.20 3.02 -9.45
N LYS A 32 -11.04 4.04 -9.64
CA LYS A 32 -10.66 5.26 -10.39
C LYS A 32 -9.53 6.03 -9.71
N SER A 33 -9.54 6.11 -8.38
CA SER A 33 -8.49 6.77 -7.61
C SER A 33 -7.15 6.05 -7.74
N ILE A 34 -7.14 4.71 -7.61
CA ILE A 34 -5.95 3.88 -7.83
C ILE A 34 -5.42 4.08 -9.25
N HIS A 35 -6.29 4.06 -10.25
CA HIS A 35 -5.90 4.23 -11.66
C HIS A 35 -5.19 5.58 -11.89
N ALA A 36 -5.79 6.69 -11.47
CA ALA A 36 -5.21 8.02 -11.62
C ALA A 36 -3.84 8.16 -10.92
N ARG A 37 -3.65 7.50 -9.77
CA ARG A 37 -2.37 7.50 -9.05
C ARG A 37 -1.31 6.65 -9.74
N LEU A 38 -1.69 5.52 -10.33
CA LEU A 38 -0.78 4.72 -11.17
C LEU A 38 -0.33 5.50 -12.40
N GLU A 39 -1.23 6.21 -13.09
CA GLU A 39 -0.87 7.07 -14.23
C GLU A 39 0.15 8.13 -13.84
N ARG A 40 -0.07 8.80 -12.70
CA ARG A 40 0.86 9.80 -12.15
C ARG A 40 2.22 9.19 -11.82
N LEU A 41 2.23 8.01 -11.19
CA LEU A 41 3.45 7.34 -10.77
C LEU A 41 4.32 6.95 -11.98
N VAL A 42 3.73 6.50 -13.08
CA VAL A 42 4.46 6.20 -14.33
C VAL A 42 5.24 7.43 -14.78
N PHE A 43 4.60 8.61 -14.80
CA PHE A 43 5.25 9.86 -15.18
C PHE A 43 6.35 10.27 -14.19
N GLU A 44 6.09 10.17 -12.89
CA GLU A 44 7.08 10.54 -11.86
C GLU A 44 8.29 9.59 -11.82
N ALA A 45 8.12 8.33 -12.24
CA ALA A 45 9.21 7.35 -12.34
C ALA A 45 10.11 7.58 -13.56
N GLU A 46 9.62 8.24 -14.61
CA GLU A 46 10.43 8.59 -15.79
C GLU A 46 11.44 9.72 -15.49
N GLU A 47 11.12 10.64 -14.57
CA GLU A 47 12.00 11.77 -14.24
C GLU A 47 13.36 11.34 -13.63
N PRO A 48 13.42 10.42 -12.63
CA PRO A 48 14.66 9.81 -12.15
C PRO A 48 15.55 9.23 -13.26
N LEU A 49 14.95 8.59 -14.27
CA LEU A 49 15.69 8.01 -15.39
C LEU A 49 16.33 9.09 -16.27
N ASN A 50 15.66 10.24 -16.41
CA ASN A 50 16.19 11.41 -17.10
C ASN A 50 17.22 12.19 -16.27
N THR A 51 17.29 11.95 -14.95
CA THR A 51 18.24 12.63 -14.06
C THR A 51 19.64 12.01 -14.14
N TYR A 52 19.77 10.79 -14.67
CA TYR A 52 21.08 10.22 -15.00
C TYR A 52 21.61 10.89 -16.27
N PRO A 53 22.67 11.72 -16.18
CA PRO A 53 23.25 12.32 -17.36
C PRO A 53 23.77 11.24 -18.31
N LYS A 54 23.63 11.50 -19.62
CA LYS A 54 24.39 10.79 -20.66
C LYS A 54 25.51 11.73 -21.11
N PRO A 55 26.79 11.32 -21.09
CA PRO A 55 27.32 10.01 -20.71
C PRO A 55 27.15 9.69 -19.22
N TYR A 56 27.15 8.40 -18.87
CA TYR A 56 26.99 7.89 -17.48
C TYR A 56 28.18 8.29 -16.61
N GLU A 57 28.27 9.57 -16.28
CA GLU A 57 29.23 10.10 -15.33
C GLU A 57 28.76 9.78 -13.90
N PRO A 58 29.70 9.57 -12.95
CA PRO A 58 29.34 9.40 -11.56
C PRO A 58 28.55 10.61 -11.05
N LEU A 59 27.38 10.34 -10.48
CA LEU A 59 26.59 11.39 -9.83
C LEU A 59 27.38 11.99 -8.66
N THR A 60 27.21 13.29 -8.43
CA THR A 60 27.71 13.90 -7.20
C THR A 60 27.00 13.28 -5.99
N LYS A 61 27.65 13.29 -4.81
CA LYS A 61 27.04 12.76 -3.58
C LYS A 61 25.66 13.39 -3.29
N ALA A 62 25.52 14.70 -3.50
CA ALA A 62 24.26 15.40 -3.28
C ALA A 62 23.16 14.93 -4.25
N THR A 63 23.50 14.82 -5.54
CA THR A 63 22.56 14.34 -6.57
C THR A 63 22.15 12.89 -6.32
N ALA A 64 23.08 12.03 -5.93
CA ALA A 64 22.81 10.63 -5.61
C ALA A 64 21.85 10.51 -4.40
N GLN A 65 22.07 11.29 -3.34
CA GLN A 65 21.19 11.30 -2.16
C GLN A 65 19.79 11.83 -2.47
N GLN A 66 19.69 12.86 -3.32
CA GLN A 66 18.39 13.37 -3.76
C GLN A 66 17.63 12.34 -4.59
N LEU A 67 18.33 11.65 -5.50
CA LEU A 67 17.76 10.59 -6.31
C LEU A 67 17.31 9.40 -5.46
N GLU A 68 18.13 8.98 -4.49
CA GLU A 68 17.80 7.93 -3.54
C GLU A 68 16.55 8.26 -2.73
N ALA A 69 16.47 9.47 -2.14
CA ALA A 69 15.29 9.91 -1.40
C ALA A 69 14.03 9.90 -2.28
N ARG A 70 14.17 10.30 -3.55
CA ARG A 70 13.06 10.31 -4.50
C ARG A 70 12.59 8.92 -4.89
N LEU A 71 13.53 8.01 -5.16
CA LEU A 71 13.22 6.59 -5.44
C LEU A 71 12.55 5.93 -4.24
N GLN A 72 12.97 6.24 -3.02
CA GLN A 72 12.35 5.73 -1.80
C GLN A 72 10.89 6.19 -1.67
N MET A 73 10.59 7.46 -1.94
CA MET A 73 9.21 7.96 -1.92
C MET A 73 8.33 7.25 -2.95
N LEU A 74 8.85 7.05 -4.18
CA LEU A 74 8.11 6.31 -5.22
C LEU A 74 7.86 4.86 -4.81
N TYR A 75 8.84 4.20 -4.19
CA TYR A 75 8.69 2.83 -3.68
C TYR A 75 7.60 2.74 -2.61
N ASP A 76 7.57 3.67 -1.67
CA ASP A 76 6.55 3.70 -0.62
C ASP A 76 5.14 3.94 -1.18
N GLU A 77 5.01 4.81 -2.17
CA GLU A 77 3.74 5.06 -2.89
C GLU A 77 3.26 3.80 -3.65
N VAL A 78 4.17 3.10 -4.36
CA VAL A 78 3.86 1.81 -5.01
C VAL A 78 3.35 0.80 -3.99
N ARG A 79 4.05 0.66 -2.86
CA ARG A 79 3.67 -0.29 -1.81
C ARG A 79 2.29 0.02 -1.25
N TYR A 80 1.98 1.30 -1.05
CA TYR A 80 0.66 1.72 -0.60
C TYR A 80 -0.43 1.41 -1.64
N LEU A 81 -0.19 1.68 -2.92
CA LEU A 81 -1.12 1.34 -4.01
C LEU A 81 -1.36 -0.17 -4.12
N MET A 82 -0.32 -0.99 -3.93
CA MET A 82 -0.47 -2.45 -3.89
C MET A 82 -1.45 -2.88 -2.79
N ASN A 83 -1.37 -2.28 -1.60
CA ASN A 83 -2.30 -2.57 -0.50
C ASN A 83 -3.73 -2.15 -0.86
N GLU A 84 -3.92 -1.00 -1.50
CA GLU A 84 -5.26 -0.54 -1.94
C GLU A 84 -5.87 -1.44 -3.02
N VAL A 85 -5.05 -1.94 -3.95
CA VAL A 85 -5.46 -2.93 -4.95
C VAL A 85 -5.86 -4.25 -4.28
N GLN A 86 -5.07 -4.72 -3.31
CA GLN A 86 -5.41 -5.92 -2.53
C GLN A 86 -6.72 -5.75 -1.75
N LEU A 87 -6.92 -4.58 -1.14
CA LEU A 87 -8.17 -4.25 -0.45
C LEU A 87 -9.35 -4.25 -1.44
N CYS A 88 -9.20 -3.64 -2.62
CA CYS A 88 -10.20 -3.71 -3.69
C CYS A 88 -10.56 -5.15 -4.07
N ALA A 89 -9.55 -6.02 -4.22
CA ALA A 89 -9.75 -7.41 -4.57
C ALA A 89 -10.49 -8.17 -3.47
N PHE A 90 -10.09 -7.97 -2.21
CA PHE A 90 -10.76 -8.54 -1.04
C PHE A 90 -12.22 -8.12 -0.93
N LEU A 91 -12.51 -6.81 -1.05
CA LEU A 91 -13.86 -6.28 -0.95
C LEU A 91 -14.80 -6.77 -2.06
N ARG A 92 -14.26 -7.18 -3.21
CA ARG A 92 -15.05 -7.82 -4.28
C ARG A 92 -15.45 -9.27 -3.99
N THR A 93 -14.81 -9.91 -3.00
CA THR A 93 -15.09 -11.30 -2.61
C THR A 93 -16.03 -11.42 -1.41
N LEU A 94 -16.37 -10.29 -0.77
CA LEU A 94 -17.39 -10.18 0.28
C LEU A 94 -18.78 -10.02 -0.34
#